data_AF-A0A607YPD3-F1
#
_entry.id   AF-A0A607YPD3-F1
#
_cell.length_a   1.000
_cell.length_b   1.000
_cell.length_c   1.000
_cell.angle_alpha   90.00
_cell.angle_beta   90.00
_cell.angle_gamma   90.00
#
_symmetry.space_group_name_H-M   'P 1'
#
loop_
_entity.id
_entity.type
_entity.pdbx_description
1 polymer ?
#
loop_
_entity_poly.entity_id
_entity_poly.type
_entity_poly.pdbx_seq_one_letter_code
_entity_poly.pdbx_strand_id
1 'polypeptide(L)'
;DSLRRRHKQKILRFIHNQSVSITRKLVKESCYASFYWLNKHECDWLNSCLPKTIRCYKNKRVDWSERDIISSSLINDVLSQGQYSMSLTSLDALLGGHGWLLKYRDKLPMTMILLRKMELIK
;
A
#
# COMPACT_ATOMS: atom_id res chain seq x y z
N ASP A 1 -34.70 -25.88 2.67
CA ASP A 1 -34.87 -24.42 2.77
C ASP A 1 -34.48 -23.79 4.12
N SER A 2 -34.73 -24.46 5.25
CA SER A 2 -34.45 -23.96 6.62
C SER A 2 -32.99 -23.58 6.89
N LEU A 3 -32.03 -24.36 6.39
CA LEU A 3 -30.60 -24.12 6.57
C LEU A 3 -30.13 -22.80 5.92
N ARG A 4 -30.58 -22.56 4.68
CA ARG A 4 -30.30 -21.31 3.94
C ARG A 4 -30.80 -20.10 4.72
N ARG A 5 -32.07 -20.14 5.15
CA ARG A 5 -32.70 -19.06 5.93
C ARG A 5 -31.94 -18.79 7.23
N ARG A 6 -31.52 -19.83 7.95
CA ARG A 6 -30.76 -19.71 9.20
C ARG A 6 -29.43 -18.97 8.99
N HIS A 7 -28.68 -19.33 7.95
CA HIS A 7 -27.41 -18.66 7.65
C HIS A 7 -27.61 -17.20 7.22
N LYS A 8 -28.59 -16.92 6.36
CA LYS A 8 -28.93 -15.55 5.94
C LYS A 8 -29.32 -14.67 7.13
N GLN A 9 -30.19 -15.19 8.01
CA GLN A 9 -30.60 -14.47 9.22
C GLN A 9 -29.45 -14.21 10.19
N LYS A 10 -28.51 -15.15 10.35
CA LYS A 10 -27.35 -14.96 11.23
C LYS A 10 -26.46 -13.80 10.76
N ILE A 11 -26.20 -13.70 9.44
CA ILE A 11 -25.44 -12.58 8.87
C ILE A 11 -26.22 -11.26 9.00
N LEU A 12 -27.52 -11.25 8.68
CA LEU A 12 -28.33 -10.03 8.79
C LEU A 12 -28.43 -9.50 10.22
N ARG A 13 -28.61 -10.39 11.21
CA ARG A 13 -28.61 -10.00 12.62
C ARG A 13 -27.28 -9.41 13.04
N PHE A 14 -26.17 -10.01 12.60
CA PHE A 14 -24.83 -9.49 12.88
C PHE A 14 -24.63 -8.09 12.29
N ILE A 15 -25.03 -7.90 11.03
CA ILE A 15 -24.97 -6.61 10.33
C ILE A 15 -25.80 -5.55 11.07
N HIS A 16 -27.05 -5.88 11.41
CA HIS A 16 -27.97 -4.95 12.06
C HIS A 16 -27.56 -4.57 13.49
N ASN A 17 -26.92 -5.49 14.22
CA ASN A 17 -26.48 -5.23 15.60
C ASN A 17 -25.14 -4.48 15.68
N GLN A 18 -24.47 -4.25 14.55
CA GLN A 18 -23.20 -3.56 14.53
C GLN A 18 -23.39 -2.04 14.42
N SER A 19 -22.85 -1.30 15.39
CA SER A 19 -22.85 0.18 15.39
C SER A 19 -21.71 0.81 14.57
N VAL A 20 -20.80 -0.01 14.04
CA VAL A 20 -19.58 0.38 13.32
C VAL A 20 -19.68 -0.03 11.85
N SER A 21 -18.97 0.68 10.98
CA SER A 21 -18.84 0.34 9.56
C SER A 21 -18.48 -1.13 9.36
N ILE A 22 -19.37 -1.84 8.66
CA ILE A 22 -19.29 -3.29 8.48
C ILE A 22 -18.27 -3.59 7.40
N THR A 23 -17.34 -4.50 7.69
CA THR A 23 -16.38 -4.99 6.69
C THR A 23 -16.58 -6.47 6.45
N ARG A 24 -16.26 -6.94 5.24
CA ARG A 24 -16.32 -8.39 4.92
C ARG A 24 -15.42 -9.22 5.84
N LYS A 25 -14.29 -8.66 6.27
CA LYS A 25 -13.38 -9.30 7.23
C LYS A 25 -14.08 -9.55 8.56
N LEU A 26 -14.72 -8.53 9.12
CA LEU A 26 -15.45 -8.63 10.38
C LEU A 26 -16.58 -9.67 10.31
N VAL A 27 -17.37 -9.66 9.24
CA VAL A 27 -18.44 -10.67 9.05
C VAL A 27 -17.88 -12.08 8.92
N LYS A 28 -16.75 -12.24 8.22
CA LYS A 28 -16.08 -13.54 8.08
C LYS A 28 -15.56 -14.06 9.43
N GLU A 29 -14.99 -13.20 10.27
CA GLU A 29 -14.47 -13.56 11.59
C GLU A 29 -15.61 -13.92 12.56
N SER A 30 -16.67 -13.11 12.62
CA SER A 30 -17.78 -13.34 13.57
C SER A 30 -18.79 -14.40 13.10
N CYS A 31 -19.00 -14.55 11.80
CA CYS A 31 -19.99 -15.46 11.22
C CYS A 31 -19.38 -16.53 10.30
N TYR A 32 -18.17 -17.01 10.60
CA TYR A 32 -17.37 -17.91 9.76
C TYR A 32 -18.17 -19.02 9.05
N ALA A 33 -18.82 -19.91 9.81
CA ALA A 33 -19.54 -21.04 9.23
C ALA A 33 -20.69 -20.61 8.29
N SER A 34 -21.38 -19.52 8.62
CA SER A 34 -22.48 -19.00 7.79
C SER A 34 -21.94 -18.27 6.55
N PHE A 35 -20.84 -17.54 6.71
CA PHE A 35 -20.16 -16.86 5.62
C PHE A 35 -19.68 -17.86 4.56
N TYR A 36 -18.96 -18.91 4.95
CA TYR A 36 -18.46 -19.90 3.99
C TYR A 36 -19.56 -20.74 3.34
N TRP A 37 -20.60 -21.11 4.09
CA TRP A 37 -21.75 -21.83 3.52
C TRP A 37 -22.47 -20.98 2.48
N LEU A 38 -22.75 -19.70 2.79
CA LEU A 38 -23.36 -18.77 1.84
C LEU A 38 -22.43 -18.42 0.68
N ASN A 39 -21.13 -18.33 0.89
CA ASN A 39 -20.17 -18.09 -0.20
C ASN A 39 -20.15 -19.26 -1.20
N LYS A 40 -20.38 -20.49 -0.73
CA LYS A 40 -20.43 -21.70 -1.57
C LYS A 40 -21.75 -21.87 -2.30
N HIS A 41 -22.87 -21.57 -1.64
CA HIS A 41 -24.21 -21.90 -2.15
C HIS A 41 -25.04 -20.68 -2.62
N GLU A 42 -24.73 -19.48 -2.15
CA GLU A 42 -25.53 -18.26 -2.29
C GLU A 42 -24.61 -17.02 -2.43
N CYS A 43 -23.59 -17.13 -3.28
CA CYS A 43 -22.52 -16.14 -3.41
C CYS A 43 -23.05 -14.76 -3.82
N ASP A 44 -24.00 -14.71 -4.75
CA ASP A 44 -24.59 -13.45 -5.23
C ASP A 44 -25.34 -12.72 -4.11
N TRP A 45 -26.13 -13.45 -3.32
CA TRP A 45 -26.81 -12.89 -2.15
C TRP A 45 -25.81 -12.36 -1.11
N LEU A 46 -24.75 -13.12 -0.85
CA LEU A 46 -23.71 -12.70 0.10
C LEU A 46 -22.98 -11.44 -0.39
N ASN A 47 -22.75 -11.32 -1.70
CA ASN A 47 -22.12 -10.16 -2.31
C ASN A 47 -23.05 -8.95 -2.42
N SER A 48 -24.37 -9.15 -2.52
CA SER A 48 -25.34 -8.04 -2.50
C SER A 48 -25.54 -7.45 -1.10
N CYS A 49 -25.45 -8.28 -0.05
CA CYS A 49 -25.66 -7.83 1.33
C CYS A 49 -24.41 -7.25 2.00
N LEU A 50 -23.22 -7.58 1.51
CA LEU A 50 -21.97 -7.10 2.08
C LEU A 50 -21.38 -5.94 1.25
N PRO A 51 -20.68 -4.99 1.89
CA PRO A 51 -20.02 -3.92 1.16
C PRO A 51 -19.05 -4.49 0.13
N LYS A 52 -19.03 -3.88 -1.06
CA LYS A 52 -18.16 -4.29 -2.16
C LYS A 52 -16.72 -4.33 -1.66
N THR A 53 -16.00 -5.39 -2.03
CA THR A 53 -14.57 -5.50 -1.75
C THR A 53 -13.86 -4.30 -2.37
N ILE A 54 -13.41 -3.37 -1.53
CA ILE A 54 -12.47 -2.34 -1.97
C ILE A 54 -11.20 -3.11 -2.28
N ARG A 55 -10.84 -3.23 -3.56
CA ARG A 55 -9.53 -3.74 -3.94
C ARG A 55 -8.52 -2.81 -3.29
N CYS A 56 -7.71 -3.32 -2.36
CA CYS A 56 -6.53 -2.59 -1.90
C CYS A 56 -5.78 -2.14 -3.16
N TYR A 57 -5.63 -0.83 -3.33
CA TYR A 57 -4.77 -0.29 -4.37
C TYR A 57 -3.41 -0.96 -4.17
N LYS A 58 -3.03 -1.84 -5.10
CA LYS A 58 -1.67 -2.37 -5.12
C LYS A 58 -0.78 -1.15 -5.25
N ASN A 59 0.13 -0.94 -4.31
CA ASN A 59 1.12 0.12 -4.39
C ASN A 59 1.71 0.08 -5.81
N LYS A 60 1.58 1.19 -6.56
CA LYS A 60 2.14 1.27 -7.90
C LYS A 60 3.62 0.92 -7.77
N ARG A 61 4.07 -0.03 -8.61
CA ARG A 61 5.48 -0.42 -8.67
C ARG A 61 6.28 0.85 -8.97
N VAL A 62 7.31 1.12 -8.18
CA VAL A 62 8.15 2.31 -8.37
C VAL A 62 8.79 2.23 -9.75
N ASP A 63 8.56 3.24 -10.58
CA ASP A 63 9.33 3.45 -11.80
C ASP A 63 10.70 4.00 -11.40
N TRP A 64 11.72 3.17 -11.53
CA TRP A 64 13.07 3.53 -11.12
C TRP A 64 13.74 4.49 -12.09
N SER A 65 13.38 4.46 -13.38
CA SER A 65 13.97 5.36 -14.38
C SER A 65 13.46 6.78 -14.19
N GLU A 66 12.14 6.94 -14.04
CA GLU A 66 11.55 8.24 -13.73
C GLU A 66 12.06 8.76 -12.39
N ARG A 67 12.19 7.87 -11.39
CA ARG A 67 12.72 8.25 -10.09
C ARG A 67 14.16 8.74 -10.15
N ASP A 68 15.03 8.08 -10.91
CA ASP A 68 16.43 8.48 -11.03
C ASP A 68 16.59 9.87 -11.65
N ILE A 69 15.75 10.19 -12.65
CA ILE A 69 15.70 11.52 -13.25
C ILE A 69 15.25 12.56 -12.22
N ILE A 70 14.17 12.30 -11.48
CA ILE A 70 13.65 13.23 -10.48
C ILE A 70 14.66 13.43 -9.35
N SER A 71 15.23 12.35 -8.82
CA SER A 71 16.20 12.40 -7.73
C SER A 71 17.46 13.16 -8.14
N SER A 72 18.00 12.89 -9.33
CA SER A 72 19.19 13.59 -9.84
C SER A 72 18.95 15.09 -10.05
N SER A 73 17.77 15.48 -10.56
CA SER A 73 17.38 16.89 -10.70
C SER A 73 17.31 17.59 -9.35
N LEU A 74 16.62 16.97 -8.38
CA LEU A 74 16.41 17.56 -7.06
C LEU A 74 17.73 17.70 -6.29
N ILE A 75 18.63 16.73 -6.44
CA ILE A 75 19.98 16.80 -5.90
C ILE A 75 20.79 17.93 -6.55
N ASN A 76 20.71 18.10 -7.87
CA ASN A 76 21.38 19.23 -8.55
C ASN A 76 20.84 20.59 -8.09
N ASP A 77 19.52 20.73 -7.90
CA ASP A 77 18.93 21.97 -7.42
C ASP A 77 19.43 22.34 -6.03
N VAL A 78 19.55 21.34 -5.14
CA VAL A 78 20.11 21.49 -3.79
C VAL A 78 21.58 21.92 -3.83
N LEU A 79 22.36 21.39 -4.78
CA LEU A 79 23.74 21.83 -4.98
C LEU A 79 23.82 23.29 -5.43
N SER A 80 22.95 23.70 -6.36
CA SER A 80 22.89 25.08 -6.83
C SER A 80 22.55 26.06 -5.70
N GLN A 81 21.88 25.59 -4.64
CA GLN A 81 21.57 26.37 -3.43
C GLN A 81 22.72 26.42 -2.41
N GLY A 82 23.87 25.79 -2.69
CA GLY A 82 25.06 25.88 -1.85
C GLY A 82 25.11 24.95 -0.64
N GLN A 83 24.22 23.95 -0.55
CA GLN A 83 24.20 23.01 0.56
C GLN A 83 25.11 21.80 0.30
N TYR A 84 26.41 22.01 0.43
CA TYR A 84 27.44 20.99 0.10
C TYR A 84 27.79 20.01 1.23
N SER A 85 27.22 20.14 2.44
CA SER A 85 27.61 19.33 3.61
C SER A 85 26.61 18.25 4.04
N MET A 86 25.60 17.94 3.22
CA MET A 86 24.56 16.97 3.61
C MET A 86 25.05 15.53 3.53
N SER A 87 24.80 14.76 4.59
CA SER A 87 25.04 13.32 4.61
C SER A 87 24.10 12.58 3.65
N LEU A 88 24.50 11.39 3.20
CA LEU A 88 23.67 10.55 2.33
C LEU A 88 22.30 10.23 2.94
N THR A 89 22.24 10.05 4.26
CA THR A 89 20.99 9.81 5.00
C THR A 89 20.10 11.06 5.03
N SER A 90 20.70 12.24 5.22
CA SER A 90 19.98 13.53 5.15
C SER A 90 19.39 13.76 3.77
N LEU A 91 20.14 13.39 2.72
CA LEU A 91 19.69 13.49 1.34
C LEU A 91 18.55 12.51 1.03
N ASP A 92 18.64 11.27 1.54
CA ASP A 92 17.55 10.29 1.40
C ASP A 92 16.28 10.74 2.13
N ALA A 93 16.42 11.37 3.31
CA ALA A 93 15.32 11.98 4.03
C ALA A 93 14.62 13.10 3.23
N LEU A 94 15.39 13.94 2.53
CA LEU A 94 14.86 14.97 1.64
C LEU A 94 14.02 14.38 0.48
N LEU A 95 14.42 13.21 -0.02
CA LEU A 95 13.71 12.48 -1.07
C LEU A 95 12.50 11.67 -0.57
N GLY A 96 12.20 11.71 0.73
CA GLY A 96 11.06 11.02 1.36
C GLY A 96 11.43 9.90 2.34
N GLY A 97 12.72 9.68 2.62
CA GLY A 97 13.18 8.76 3.68
C GLY A 97 12.89 7.29 3.40
N HIS A 98 12.82 6.90 2.12
CA HIS A 98 12.48 5.54 1.70
C HIS A 98 13.69 4.59 1.65
N GLY A 99 14.90 5.08 1.93
CA GLY A 99 16.15 4.33 1.84
C GLY A 99 16.55 4.01 0.41
N TRP A 100 16.13 4.81 -0.57
CA TRP A 100 16.44 4.61 -1.98
C TRP A 100 17.91 4.78 -2.29
N LEU A 101 18.53 5.81 -1.73
CA LEU A 101 19.96 6.08 -1.92
C LEU A 101 20.85 5.10 -1.14
N LEU A 102 20.28 4.39 -0.17
CA LEU A 102 20.99 3.42 0.67
C LEU A 102 20.85 2.00 0.12
N LYS A 103 19.64 1.57 -0.24
CA LYS A 103 19.32 0.17 -0.57
C LYS A 103 19.20 -0.11 -2.06
N TYR A 104 18.92 0.90 -2.88
CA TYR A 104 18.58 0.72 -4.30
C TYR A 104 19.52 1.48 -5.23
N ARG A 105 20.80 1.55 -4.87
CA ARG A 105 21.85 2.25 -5.62
C ARG A 105 21.97 1.79 -7.06
N ASP A 106 21.88 0.48 -7.28
CA ASP A 106 21.97 -0.13 -8.62
C ASP A 106 20.83 0.27 -9.55
N LYS A 107 19.72 0.80 -8.99
CA LYS A 107 18.55 1.23 -9.75
C LYS A 107 18.53 2.73 -10.05
N LEU A 108 19.50 3.48 -9.52
CA LEU A 108 19.60 4.93 -9.62
C LEU A 108 20.97 5.36 -10.19
N PRO A 109 21.35 4.89 -11.39
CA PRO A 109 22.68 5.12 -11.93
C PRO A 109 23.06 6.60 -12.07
N MET A 110 22.15 7.47 -12.54
CA MET A 110 22.43 8.90 -12.71
C MET A 110 22.66 9.57 -11.36
N THR A 111 21.82 9.25 -10.38
CA THR A 111 21.96 9.73 -9.02
C THR A 111 23.28 9.26 -8.40
N MET A 112 23.65 7.99 -8.57
CA MET A 112 24.91 7.46 -8.02
C MET A 112 26.15 8.12 -8.64
N ILE A 113 26.12 8.45 -9.94
CA ILE A 113 27.20 9.21 -10.60
C ILE A 113 27.36 10.59 -9.96
N LEU A 114 26.26 11.30 -9.71
CA LEU A 114 26.30 12.60 -9.03
C LEU A 114 26.85 12.50 -7.62
N LEU A 115 26.41 11.50 -6.85
CA LEU A 115 26.87 11.30 -5.47
C LEU A 115 28.36 10.93 -5.39
N ARG A 116 28.88 10.20 -6.38
CA ARG A 116 30.34 9.94 -6.51
C ARG A 116 31.11 11.21 -6.82
N LYS A 117 30.59 12.09 -7.68
CA LYS A 117 31.22 13.40 -7.95
C LYS A 117 31.28 14.29 -6.71
N MET A 118 30.35 14.11 -5.77
CA MET A 118 30.32 14.84 -4.49
C MET A 118 31.19 14.19 -3.40
N GLU A 119 31.88 13.08 -3.69
CA GLU A 119 32.64 12.30 -2.70
C GLU A 119 31.79 11.77 -1.51
N LEU A 120 30.45 11.77 -1.64
CA LEU A 120 29.53 11.26 -0.62
C LEU A 120 29.49 9.72 -0.59
N ILE A 121 29.89 9.09 -1.69
CA ILE A 121 29.98 7.64 -1.83
C ILE A 121 31.30 7.32 -2.54
N LYS A 122 32.02 6.32 -2.01
CA LYS A 122 33.25 5.77 -2.62
C LYS A 122 32.93 4.81 -3.76
#